data_AF-A0A8J9Y6S5-F1
#
_entry.id   AF-A0A8J9Y6S5-F1
#
_cell.length_a   1.000
_cell.length_b   1.000
_cell.length_c   1.000
_cell.angle_alpha   90.00
_cell.angle_beta   90.00
_cell.angle_gamma   90.00
#
_symmetry.space_group_name_H-M   'P 1'
#
loop_
_entity.id
_entity.type
_entity.pdbx_description
1 polymer ?
#
loop_
_entity_poly.entity_id
_entity_poly.type
_entity_poly.pdbx_seq_one_letter_code
_entity_poly.pdbx_strand_id
1 'polypeptide(L)'
;MSLNSCKSHIKEYCSKCSFAGVHFVADDTKHWTERWLWIGLIVLSWYGSGLLIISAWNAFMQNPISFGVETTYTDWDTKLPTVAICELSNFEKIYNVSDTIWTPNHLLDLEDVLKDIAYFQGVAYSLIEVCFISKAHNPLCPLSNYSYYAQLVRSSCPEILKNCSYNDKEFDCCEYFQPIETDLGTCYIINSIQTKKPKPYPMISNMKKKRGILKFQVLLTSMMYTLGEDEIPSITTLYSSSLKIMLGKIYRRQVIVRNIENDPLIKETTPQQRACRFHDENEAGLYPHYSYSACNILCRKRAQMDLCKCNDHFMLGSST
;
A
#
# COMPACT_ATOMS: atom_id res chain seq x y z
N MET A 1 -2.97 -69.24 -19.61
CA MET A 1 -2.88 -69.69 -18.21
C MET A 1 -2.84 -68.54 -17.19
N SER A 2 -2.39 -67.32 -17.56
CA SER A 2 -2.31 -66.17 -16.63
C SER A 2 -3.65 -65.48 -16.30
N LEU A 3 -4.64 -65.51 -17.20
CA LEU A 3 -5.90 -64.76 -17.03
C LEU A 3 -6.78 -65.27 -15.87
N ASN A 4 -6.83 -66.58 -15.67
CA ASN A 4 -7.65 -67.19 -14.61
C ASN A 4 -7.05 -66.98 -13.21
N SER A 5 -5.71 -66.93 -13.10
CA SER A 5 -5.00 -66.59 -11.87
C SER A 5 -5.22 -65.12 -11.49
N CYS A 6 -5.20 -64.21 -12.47
CA CYS A 6 -5.50 -62.79 -12.21
C CYS A 6 -6.93 -62.60 -11.67
N LYS A 7 -7.91 -63.30 -12.24
CA LYS A 7 -9.31 -63.24 -11.79
C LYS A 7 -9.49 -63.75 -10.36
N SER A 8 -8.80 -64.81 -9.95
CA SER A 8 -8.87 -65.31 -8.57
C SER A 8 -8.24 -64.34 -7.58
N HIS A 9 -7.11 -63.72 -7.95
CA HIS A 9 -6.44 -62.75 -7.07
C HIS A 9 -7.24 -61.45 -6.90
N ILE A 10 -7.84 -60.93 -7.97
CA ILE A 10 -8.73 -59.76 -7.89
C ILE A 10 -9.93 -60.04 -6.99
N LYS A 11 -10.50 -61.24 -7.09
CA LYS A 11 -11.65 -61.63 -6.28
C LYS A 11 -11.30 -61.77 -4.80
N GLU A 12 -10.15 -62.36 -4.50
CA GLU A 12 -9.64 -62.45 -3.13
C GLU A 12 -9.31 -61.08 -2.55
N TYR A 13 -8.78 -60.16 -3.36
CA TYR A 13 -8.55 -58.79 -2.96
C TYR A 13 -9.88 -58.07 -2.65
N CYS A 14 -10.86 -58.16 -3.54
CA CYS A 14 -12.15 -57.51 -3.35
C CYS A 14 -12.94 -58.06 -2.15
N SER A 15 -12.76 -59.35 -1.79
CA SER A 15 -13.41 -59.92 -0.60
C SER A 15 -12.74 -59.54 0.73
N LYS A 16 -11.44 -59.20 0.71
CA LYS A 16 -10.65 -58.86 1.92
C LYS A 16 -10.31 -57.36 2.05
N CYS A 17 -10.59 -56.54 1.05
CA CYS A 17 -10.24 -55.12 1.09
C CYS A 17 -11.07 -54.31 2.10
N SER A 18 -10.52 -53.19 2.56
CA SER A 18 -11.18 -52.26 3.50
C SER A 18 -12.17 -51.31 2.82
N PHE A 19 -12.33 -51.38 1.50
CA PHE A 19 -13.28 -50.53 0.79
C PHE A 19 -14.72 -50.98 1.05
N ALA A 20 -15.51 -50.07 1.62
CA ALA A 20 -16.92 -50.31 1.87
C ALA A 20 -17.66 -50.66 0.57
N GLY A 21 -18.49 -51.70 0.62
CA GLY A 21 -19.32 -52.13 -0.51
C GLY A 21 -18.65 -53.13 -1.48
N VAL A 22 -17.32 -53.15 -1.59
CA VAL A 22 -16.60 -53.96 -2.60
C VAL A 22 -16.70 -55.47 -2.31
N HIS A 23 -16.75 -55.86 -1.02
CA HIS A 23 -16.91 -57.27 -0.63
C HIS A 23 -18.26 -57.86 -1.06
N PHE A 24 -19.34 -57.06 -1.09
CA PHE A 24 -20.66 -57.51 -1.56
C PHE A 24 -20.69 -57.78 -3.08
N VAL A 25 -19.78 -57.17 -3.84
CA VAL A 25 -19.62 -57.41 -5.28
C VAL A 25 -18.84 -58.70 -5.54
N ALA A 26 -17.92 -59.06 -4.64
CA ALA A 26 -17.07 -60.25 -4.73
C ALA A 26 -17.72 -61.53 -4.18
N ASP A 27 -18.82 -61.41 -3.43
CA ASP A 27 -19.54 -62.52 -2.83
C ASP A 27 -20.33 -63.34 -3.89
N ASP A 28 -20.00 -64.62 -4.00
CA ASP A 28 -20.66 -65.52 -4.96
C ASP A 28 -22.08 -65.90 -4.57
N THR A 29 -22.45 -65.74 -3.29
CA THR A 29 -23.76 -66.15 -2.76
C THR A 29 -24.89 -65.19 -3.15
N LYS A 30 -24.55 -63.99 -3.64
CA LYS A 30 -25.52 -62.94 -3.99
C LYS A 30 -25.99 -63.04 -5.43
N HIS A 31 -27.28 -62.75 -5.64
CA HIS A 31 -27.88 -62.65 -6.97
C HIS A 31 -27.24 -61.53 -7.80
N TRP A 32 -27.21 -61.73 -9.12
CA TRP A 32 -26.57 -60.81 -10.06
C TRP A 32 -27.12 -59.36 -10.01
N THR A 33 -28.41 -59.18 -9.72
CA THR A 33 -29.06 -57.87 -9.57
C THR A 33 -28.54 -57.09 -8.35
N GLU A 34 -28.31 -57.79 -7.24
CA GLU A 34 -27.76 -57.19 -6.00
C GLU A 34 -26.33 -56.71 -6.22
N ARG A 35 -25.52 -57.45 -7.00
CA ARG A 35 -24.15 -57.04 -7.35
C ARG A 35 -24.12 -55.76 -8.18
N TRP A 36 -25.03 -55.62 -9.16
CA TRP A 36 -25.13 -54.40 -9.96
C TRP A 36 -25.58 -53.19 -9.14
N LEU A 37 -26.49 -53.38 -8.17
CA LEU A 37 -26.88 -52.33 -7.24
C LEU A 37 -25.67 -51.84 -6.42
N TRP A 38 -24.89 -52.76 -5.84
CA TRP A 38 -23.69 -52.41 -5.08
C TRP A 38 -22.62 -51.72 -5.92
N ILE A 39 -22.41 -52.15 -7.17
CA ILE A 39 -21.53 -51.45 -8.12
C ILE A 39 -22.02 -50.01 -8.34
N GLY A 40 -23.33 -49.81 -8.56
CA GLY A 40 -23.91 -48.48 -8.71
C GLY A 40 -23.70 -47.58 -7.49
N LEU A 41 -23.90 -48.13 -6.28
CA LEU A 41 -23.68 -47.40 -5.02
C LEU A 41 -22.21 -47.04 -4.78
N ILE A 42 -21.27 -47.93 -5.12
CA ILE A 42 -19.83 -47.66 -5.02
C ILE A 42 -19.43 -46.54 -5.98
N VAL A 43 -19.88 -46.60 -7.24
CA VAL A 43 -19.60 -45.58 -8.24
C VAL A 43 -20.17 -44.23 -7.81
N LEU A 44 -21.41 -44.19 -7.31
CA LEU A 44 -22.03 -42.98 -6.78
C LEU A 44 -21.24 -42.42 -5.58
N SER A 45 -20.80 -43.29 -4.67
CA SER A 45 -20.01 -42.91 -3.50
C SER A 45 -18.64 -42.34 -3.87
N TRP A 46 -17.93 -42.96 -4.82
CA TRP A 46 -16.66 -42.45 -5.34
C TRP A 46 -16.83 -41.15 -6.08
N TYR A 47 -17.89 -41.02 -6.89
CA TYR A 47 -18.21 -39.78 -7.57
C TYR A 47 -18.49 -38.65 -6.57
N GLY A 48 -19.35 -38.91 -5.57
CA GLY A 48 -19.64 -37.94 -4.50
C GLY A 48 -18.39 -37.56 -3.69
N SER A 49 -17.53 -38.53 -3.36
CA SER A 49 -16.27 -38.27 -2.66
C SER A 49 -15.31 -37.43 -3.50
N GLY A 50 -15.19 -37.73 -4.80
CA GLY A 50 -14.40 -36.94 -5.73
C GLY A 50 -14.89 -35.50 -5.83
N LEU A 51 -16.20 -35.29 -5.92
CA LEU A 51 -16.80 -33.95 -5.91
C LEU A 51 -16.50 -33.20 -4.61
N LEU A 52 -16.63 -33.86 -3.45
CA LEU A 52 -16.34 -33.24 -2.16
C LEU A 52 -14.85 -32.89 -2.01
N ILE A 53 -13.94 -33.76 -2.45
CA ILE A 53 -12.49 -33.51 -2.42
C ILE A 53 -12.15 -32.31 -3.30
N ILE A 54 -12.69 -32.27 -4.53
CA ILE A 54 -12.47 -31.14 -5.45
C ILE A 54 -13.05 -29.85 -4.84
N SER A 55 -14.23 -29.91 -4.25
CA SER A 55 -14.86 -28.75 -3.61
C SER A 55 -14.05 -28.25 -2.41
N ALA A 56 -13.58 -29.14 -1.54
CA ALA A 56 -12.76 -28.79 -0.39
C ALA A 56 -11.39 -28.23 -0.81
N TRP A 57 -10.77 -28.82 -1.83
CA TRP A 57 -9.51 -28.32 -2.39
C TRP A 57 -9.67 -26.92 -2.99
N ASN A 58 -10.74 -26.70 -3.77
CA ASN A 58 -11.03 -25.39 -4.33
C ASN A 58 -11.30 -24.35 -3.23
N ALA A 59 -12.04 -24.71 -2.18
CA ALA A 59 -12.27 -23.83 -1.04
C ALA A 59 -10.96 -23.47 -0.33
N PHE A 60 -10.06 -24.44 -0.12
CA PHE A 60 -8.75 -24.22 0.48
C PHE A 60 -7.87 -23.27 -0.36
N MET A 61 -7.85 -23.46 -1.68
CA MET A 61 -7.05 -22.63 -2.58
C MET A 61 -7.63 -21.24 -2.82
N GLN A 62 -8.96 -21.09 -2.83
CA GLN A 62 -9.62 -19.81 -3.14
C GLN A 62 -9.91 -18.97 -1.89
N ASN A 63 -10.12 -19.60 -0.73
CA ASN A 63 -10.48 -18.91 0.52
C ASN A 63 -9.55 -19.33 1.68
N PRO A 64 -8.23 -19.07 1.60
CA PRO A 64 -7.30 -19.54 2.63
C PRO A 64 -7.33 -18.71 3.93
N ILE A 65 -8.03 -17.57 3.97
CA ILE A 65 -7.99 -16.62 5.08
C ILE A 65 -9.36 -16.50 5.75
N SER A 66 -9.38 -16.59 7.08
CA SER A 66 -10.55 -16.32 7.92
C SER A 66 -10.23 -15.18 8.90
N PHE A 67 -11.20 -14.31 9.15
CA PHE A 67 -11.06 -13.21 10.11
C PHE A 67 -11.73 -13.59 11.43
N GLY A 68 -10.94 -13.68 12.50
CA GLY A 68 -11.42 -13.81 13.88
C GLY A 68 -11.31 -12.49 14.62
N VAL A 69 -12.27 -12.20 15.50
CA VAL A 69 -12.14 -11.09 16.45
C VAL A 69 -11.53 -11.66 17.73
N GLU A 70 -10.30 -11.24 18.04
CA GLU A 70 -9.75 -11.49 19.36
C GLU A 70 -10.32 -10.49 20.37
N THR A 71 -10.76 -11.01 21.52
CA THR A 71 -11.36 -10.24 22.61
C THR A 71 -10.39 -10.01 23.77
N THR A 72 -9.09 -10.21 23.55
CA THR A 72 -8.00 -9.85 24.47
C THR A 72 -7.74 -8.33 24.45
N TYR A 73 -8.77 -7.54 24.70
CA TYR A 73 -8.74 -6.08 24.61
C TYR A 73 -8.00 -5.39 25.78
N THR A 74 -7.53 -6.13 26.78
CA THR A 74 -7.05 -5.55 28.04
C THR A 74 -5.57 -5.14 28.03
N ASP A 75 -4.72 -5.76 27.22
CA ASP A 75 -3.26 -5.66 27.37
C ASP A 75 -2.50 -5.31 26.08
N TRP A 76 -3.15 -4.67 25.11
CA TRP A 76 -2.48 -4.26 23.86
C TRP A 76 -2.15 -2.76 23.83
N ASP A 77 -1.00 -2.47 23.22
CA ASP A 77 -0.47 -1.13 23.01
C ASP A 77 -0.88 -0.63 21.61
N THR A 78 -1.65 0.45 21.55
CA THR A 78 -2.04 1.09 20.30
C THR A 78 -1.03 2.15 19.90
N LYS A 79 -0.36 1.98 18.76
CA LYS A 79 0.49 3.02 18.17
C LYS A 79 -0.37 4.09 17.51
N LEU A 80 0.07 5.35 17.58
CA LEU A 80 -0.53 6.43 16.79
C LEU A 80 -0.37 6.13 15.29
N PRO A 81 -1.33 6.42 14.41
CA PRO A 81 -1.13 6.27 12.97
C PRO A 81 0.00 7.17 12.47
N THR A 82 0.51 6.86 11.29
CA THR A 82 1.45 7.73 10.57
C THR A 82 0.78 9.05 10.25
N VAL A 83 1.52 10.13 10.46
CA VAL A 83 1.11 11.46 10.00
C VAL A 83 2.16 11.97 9.02
N ALA A 84 1.72 12.38 7.84
CA ALA A 84 2.58 13.00 6.85
C ALA A 84 2.08 14.40 6.51
N ILE A 85 3.01 15.33 6.33
CA ILE A 85 2.75 16.71 5.95
C ILE A 85 3.47 16.98 4.62
N CYS A 86 2.69 17.30 3.60
CA CYS A 86 3.20 17.66 2.28
C CYS A 86 2.86 19.12 2.00
N GLU A 87 3.85 19.93 1.67
CA GLU A 87 3.64 21.32 1.25
C GLU A 87 2.79 21.37 -0.03
N LEU A 88 1.79 22.26 -0.06
CA LEU A 88 0.92 22.44 -1.23
C LEU A 88 1.21 23.71 -2.01
N SER A 89 1.65 24.78 -1.34
CA SER A 89 1.94 26.06 -1.98
C SER A 89 2.71 26.99 -1.03
N ASN A 90 3.69 27.70 -1.58
CA ASN A 90 4.42 28.75 -0.90
C ASN A 90 4.67 29.91 -1.86
N PHE A 91 3.72 30.86 -1.93
CA PHE A 91 3.78 31.98 -2.86
C PHE A 91 4.95 32.92 -2.58
N GLU A 92 5.27 33.18 -1.32
CA GLU A 92 6.39 34.04 -0.92
C GLU A 92 7.72 33.45 -1.40
N LYS A 93 7.92 32.13 -1.25
CA LYS A 93 9.13 31.46 -1.73
C LYS A 93 9.19 31.38 -3.25
N ILE A 94 8.05 31.19 -3.93
CA ILE A 94 8.00 31.26 -5.41
C ILE A 94 8.45 32.65 -5.88
N TYR A 95 7.90 33.72 -5.32
CA TYR A 95 8.24 35.09 -5.67
C TYR A 95 9.72 35.43 -5.39
N ASN A 96 10.21 35.05 -4.21
CA ASN A 96 11.62 35.27 -3.88
C ASN A 96 12.55 34.47 -4.81
N VAL A 97 12.17 33.26 -5.20
CA VAL A 97 12.96 32.45 -6.14
C VAL A 97 12.88 33.05 -7.54
N SER A 98 11.71 33.45 -8.03
CA SER A 98 11.53 34.04 -9.36
C SER A 98 12.39 35.30 -9.55
N ASP A 99 12.42 36.19 -8.55
CA ASP A 99 13.25 37.39 -8.55
C ASP A 99 14.76 37.11 -8.52
N THR A 100 15.18 35.94 -8.05
CA THR A 100 16.60 35.54 -8.05
C THR A 100 17.04 34.88 -9.35
N ILE A 101 16.16 34.11 -9.99
CA ILE A 101 16.50 33.34 -11.21
C ILE A 101 16.23 34.14 -12.49
N TRP A 102 15.30 35.09 -12.45
CA TRP A 102 14.87 35.89 -13.58
C TRP A 102 15.09 37.38 -13.34
N THR A 103 14.97 38.18 -14.41
CA THR A 103 15.08 39.63 -14.30
C THR A 103 13.86 40.21 -13.56
N PRO A 104 13.98 41.36 -12.85
CA PRO A 104 12.86 41.95 -12.10
C PRO A 104 11.62 42.31 -12.94
N ASN A 105 11.76 42.35 -14.27
CA ASN A 105 10.67 42.63 -15.21
C ASN A 105 10.25 41.35 -15.98
N HIS A 106 10.36 40.18 -15.35
CA HIS A 106 9.92 38.93 -15.95
C HIS A 106 8.39 38.87 -16.06
N LEU A 107 7.90 37.98 -16.91
CA LEU A 107 6.47 37.78 -17.09
C LEU A 107 5.90 37.07 -15.85
N LEU A 108 4.85 37.65 -15.24
CA LEU A 108 4.20 37.09 -14.05
C LEU A 108 3.73 35.64 -14.22
N ASP A 109 3.30 35.26 -15.43
CA ASP A 109 2.85 33.88 -15.72
C ASP A 109 3.97 32.84 -15.51
N LEU A 110 5.25 33.26 -15.55
CA LEU A 110 6.38 32.38 -15.24
C LEU A 110 6.40 31.95 -13.76
N GLU A 111 5.85 32.75 -12.83
CA GLU A 111 5.71 32.35 -11.43
C GLU A 111 4.74 31.17 -11.29
N ASP A 112 3.65 31.16 -12.07
CA ASP A 112 2.74 30.02 -12.14
C ASP A 112 3.38 28.81 -12.81
N VAL A 113 4.33 29.00 -13.75
CA VAL A 113 5.16 27.91 -14.29
C VAL A 113 6.01 27.27 -13.19
N LEU A 114 6.65 28.06 -12.32
CA LEU A 114 7.41 27.51 -11.19
C LEU A 114 6.51 26.75 -10.21
N LYS A 115 5.31 27.26 -9.97
CA LYS A 115 4.32 26.61 -9.11
C LYS A 115 3.89 25.26 -9.68
N ASP A 116 3.60 25.19 -10.99
CA ASP A 116 3.27 23.94 -11.68
C ASP A 116 4.39 22.89 -11.54
N ILE A 117 5.65 23.32 -11.62
CA ILE A 117 6.81 22.43 -11.47
C ILE A 117 7.00 22.00 -10.00
N ALA A 118 6.93 22.93 -9.05
CA ALA A 118 7.23 22.68 -7.64
C ALA A 118 6.14 21.87 -6.91
N TYR A 119 4.90 21.96 -7.39
CA TYR A 119 3.73 21.29 -6.81
C TYR A 119 2.99 20.44 -7.85
N PHE A 120 3.73 19.86 -8.78
CA PHE A 120 3.20 19.01 -9.85
C PHE A 120 2.39 17.84 -9.28
N GLN A 121 1.16 17.67 -9.78
CA GLN A 121 0.24 16.60 -9.39
C GLN A 121 -0.37 15.92 -10.64
N GLY A 122 0.38 15.88 -11.75
CA GLY A 122 -0.09 15.33 -13.03
C GLY A 122 -0.70 16.35 -14.00
N VAL A 123 -0.70 17.63 -13.63
CA VAL A 123 -1.24 18.73 -14.43
C VAL A 123 -0.28 19.91 -14.37
N ALA A 124 -0.01 20.54 -15.52
CA ALA A 124 0.88 21.69 -15.65
C ALA A 124 0.40 22.62 -16.77
N TYR A 125 -0.74 23.30 -16.54
CA TYR A 125 -1.38 24.12 -17.56
C TYR A 125 -0.55 25.35 -17.92
N SER A 126 -0.05 26.08 -16.91
CA SER A 126 0.71 27.31 -17.10
C SER A 126 2.05 27.01 -17.78
N LEU A 127 2.71 25.91 -17.38
CA LEU A 127 3.94 25.44 -18.05
C LEU A 127 3.69 25.20 -19.54
N ILE A 128 2.63 24.46 -19.90
CA ILE A 128 2.32 24.13 -21.29
C ILE A 128 1.95 25.38 -22.10
N GLU A 129 1.08 26.22 -21.55
CA GLU A 129 0.57 27.42 -22.23
C GLU A 129 1.70 28.44 -22.50
N VAL A 130 2.46 28.78 -21.47
CA VAL A 130 3.47 29.84 -21.52
C VAL A 130 4.72 29.39 -22.27
N CYS A 131 5.19 28.15 -22.03
CA CYS A 131 6.49 27.71 -22.50
C CYS A 131 6.47 26.86 -23.77
N PHE A 132 5.35 26.24 -24.14
CA PHE A 132 5.28 25.34 -25.31
C PHE A 132 4.27 25.79 -26.38
N ILE A 133 3.09 26.30 -25.99
CA ILE A 133 2.04 26.67 -26.95
C ILE A 133 2.22 28.10 -27.49
N SER A 134 2.67 29.04 -26.65
CA SER A 134 2.86 30.42 -27.06
C SER A 134 3.84 30.55 -28.23
N LYS A 135 3.40 31.24 -29.31
CA LYS A 135 4.21 31.47 -30.53
C LYS A 135 5.50 32.25 -30.25
N ALA A 136 5.54 33.01 -29.15
CA ALA A 136 6.73 33.65 -28.64
C ALA A 136 7.15 32.90 -27.37
N HIS A 137 7.97 31.86 -27.52
CA HIS A 137 8.56 31.17 -26.38
C HIS A 137 9.34 32.19 -25.55
N ASN A 138 8.99 32.34 -24.26
CA ASN A 138 9.75 33.20 -23.38
C ASN A 138 11.13 32.57 -23.15
N PRO A 139 12.25 33.29 -23.40
CA PRO A 139 13.60 32.73 -23.26
C PRO A 139 13.93 32.30 -21.82
N LEU A 140 13.16 32.75 -20.83
CA LEU A 140 13.34 32.44 -19.42
C LEU A 140 12.62 31.15 -18.97
N CYS A 141 11.91 30.47 -19.87
CA CYS A 141 11.18 29.26 -19.55
C CYS A 141 12.10 28.12 -19.06
N PRO A 142 11.76 27.45 -17.95
CA PRO A 142 12.46 26.25 -17.51
C PRO A 142 12.08 25.09 -18.42
N LEU A 143 12.96 24.70 -19.34
CA LEU A 143 12.70 23.60 -20.29
C LEU A 143 13.25 22.24 -19.82
N SER A 144 14.10 22.23 -18.80
CA SER A 144 14.76 21.01 -18.30
C SER A 144 15.05 21.12 -16.81
N ASN A 145 15.43 20.00 -16.19
CA ASN A 145 15.84 19.91 -14.79
C ASN A 145 14.77 20.42 -13.80
N TYR A 146 13.54 19.92 -13.94
CA TYR A 146 12.43 20.27 -13.06
C TYR A 146 12.68 19.93 -11.58
N SER A 147 13.47 18.90 -11.29
CA SER A 147 13.88 18.55 -9.94
C SER A 147 14.65 19.70 -9.26
N TYR A 148 15.50 20.42 -9.99
CA TYR A 148 16.21 21.59 -9.47
C TYR A 148 15.25 22.71 -9.07
N TYR A 149 14.35 23.13 -9.97
CA TYR A 149 13.37 24.18 -9.67
C TYR A 149 12.44 23.81 -8.51
N ALA A 150 12.00 22.54 -8.47
CA ALA A 150 11.20 22.06 -7.37
C ALA A 150 11.95 22.11 -6.03
N GLN A 151 13.25 21.75 -5.99
CA GLN A 151 14.06 21.84 -4.77
C GLN A 151 14.30 23.28 -4.31
N LEU A 152 14.43 24.23 -5.25
CA LEU A 152 14.58 25.65 -4.91
C LEU A 152 13.32 26.20 -4.23
N VAL A 153 12.15 25.86 -4.77
CA VAL A 153 10.86 26.39 -4.31
C VAL A 153 10.36 25.69 -3.04
N ARG A 154 10.59 24.39 -2.88
CA ARG A 154 10.05 23.63 -1.75
C ARG A 154 10.75 23.93 -0.44
N SER A 155 10.01 23.81 0.65
CA SER A 155 10.43 24.24 1.98
C SER A 155 11.07 23.11 2.79
N SER A 156 12.01 23.51 3.65
CA SER A 156 12.64 22.59 4.60
C SER A 156 11.69 22.27 5.76
N CYS A 157 11.91 21.17 6.50
CA CYS A 157 11.04 20.83 7.64
C CYS A 157 10.91 21.98 8.66
N PRO A 158 12.01 22.67 9.08
CA PRO A 158 11.91 23.75 10.06
C PRO A 158 11.08 24.95 9.59
N GLU A 159 10.91 25.14 8.27
CA GLU A 159 10.04 26.17 7.69
C GLU A 159 8.57 25.77 7.75
N ILE A 160 8.24 24.48 7.70
CA ILE A 160 6.86 23.99 7.67
C ILE A 160 6.34 23.68 9.09
N LEU A 161 7.13 23.02 9.92
CA LEU A 161 6.70 22.43 11.20
C LEU A 161 7.41 23.06 12.41
N LYS A 162 6.60 23.46 13.39
CA LYS A 162 7.06 23.96 14.69
C LYS A 162 6.21 23.42 15.84
N ASN A 163 6.72 23.56 17.06
CA ASN A 163 5.97 23.31 18.30
C ASN A 163 5.32 21.91 18.36
N CYS A 164 6.09 20.87 18.05
CA CYS A 164 5.63 19.50 18.11
C CYS A 164 5.60 18.98 19.55
N SER A 165 4.49 18.37 19.93
CA SER A 165 4.35 17.72 21.22
C SER A 165 3.47 16.48 21.12
N TYR A 166 3.79 15.49 21.95
CA TYR A 166 2.97 14.30 22.13
C TYR A 166 2.60 14.19 23.60
N ASN A 167 1.29 14.17 23.89
CA ASN A 167 0.78 14.18 25.26
C ASN A 167 1.38 15.30 26.14
N ASP A 168 1.51 16.49 25.54
CA ASP A 168 2.13 17.69 26.13
C ASP A 168 3.64 17.59 26.42
N LYS A 169 4.30 16.52 26.00
CA LYS A 169 5.77 16.44 25.99
C LYS A 169 6.29 16.95 24.65
N GLU A 170 7.01 18.06 24.69
CA GLU A 170 7.64 18.66 23.51
C GLU A 170 8.77 17.78 22.96
N PHE A 171 8.95 17.83 21.64
CA PHE A 171 10.03 17.17 20.93
C PHE A 171 10.41 17.95 19.67
N ASP A 172 11.61 17.72 19.15
CA ASP A 172 12.06 18.34 17.91
C ASP A 172 11.26 17.79 16.72
N CYS A 173 10.45 18.62 16.09
CA CYS A 173 9.66 18.24 14.91
C CYS A 173 10.51 17.53 13.86
N CYS A 174 11.64 18.10 13.49
CA CYS A 174 12.40 17.68 12.30
C CYS A 174 13.38 16.53 12.59
N GLU A 175 13.53 16.16 13.85
CA GLU A 175 14.16 14.90 14.21
C GLU A 175 13.25 13.69 13.90
N TYR A 176 11.94 13.82 14.15
CA TYR A 176 10.98 12.70 14.06
C TYR A 176 10.08 12.76 12.82
N PHE A 177 9.76 13.95 12.31
CA PHE A 177 9.16 14.14 10.98
C PHE A 177 10.27 14.08 9.94
N GLN A 178 10.57 12.87 9.48
CA GLN A 178 11.66 12.61 8.56
C GLN A 178 11.23 12.89 7.11
N PRO A 179 12.12 13.40 6.26
CA PRO A 179 11.80 13.59 4.85
C PRO A 179 11.58 12.24 4.16
N ILE A 180 10.55 12.19 3.31
CA ILE A 180 10.25 11.08 2.41
C ILE A 180 9.94 11.63 1.01
N GLU A 181 10.57 11.05 -0.01
CA GLU A 181 10.29 11.35 -1.41
C GLU A 181 8.99 10.65 -1.79
N THR A 182 8.08 11.34 -2.47
CA THR A 182 6.78 10.80 -2.91
C THR A 182 6.45 11.29 -4.32
N ASP A 183 5.38 10.78 -4.93
CA ASP A 183 4.83 11.32 -6.20
C ASP A 183 4.08 12.66 -6.03
N LEU A 184 4.18 13.29 -4.85
CA LEU A 184 3.75 14.65 -4.53
C LEU A 184 4.95 15.60 -4.26
N GLY A 185 6.17 15.08 -4.41
CA GLY A 185 7.41 15.69 -3.98
C GLY A 185 7.80 15.33 -2.54
N THR A 186 8.74 16.08 -1.95
CA THR A 186 9.22 15.82 -0.59
C THR A 186 8.14 16.14 0.43
N CYS A 187 7.80 15.16 1.26
CA CYS A 187 6.92 15.29 2.41
C CYS A 187 7.69 14.97 3.71
N TYR A 188 7.12 15.35 4.84
CA TYR A 188 7.69 15.05 6.15
C TYR A 188 6.76 14.11 6.90
N ILE A 189 7.25 12.94 7.28
CA ILE A 189 6.45 11.82 7.79
C ILE A 189 6.95 11.38 9.16
N ILE A 190 6.03 11.11 10.08
CA ILE A 190 6.32 10.59 11.42
C ILE A 190 5.63 9.26 11.64
N ASN A 191 6.28 8.39 12.42
CA ASN A 191 5.81 7.04 12.76
C ASN A 191 5.60 6.10 11.55
N SER A 192 6.43 6.26 10.51
CA SER A 192 6.42 5.37 9.35
C SER A 192 7.65 4.47 9.30
N ILE A 193 7.44 3.21 8.89
CA ILE A 193 8.51 2.24 8.64
C ILE A 193 9.24 2.49 7.30
N GLN A 194 8.68 3.31 6.42
CA GLN A 194 9.20 3.53 5.06
C GLN A 194 10.42 4.45 4.98
N THR A 195 10.78 5.10 6.09
CA THR A 195 11.95 5.97 6.16
C THR A 195 13.23 5.13 6.16
N LYS A 196 14.28 5.55 5.43
CA LYS A 196 15.54 4.78 5.32
C LYS A 196 16.25 4.55 6.66
N LYS A 197 16.06 5.45 7.63
CA LYS A 197 16.65 5.42 8.96
C LYS A 197 15.58 5.81 9.98
N PRO A 198 14.65 4.91 10.33
CA PRO A 198 13.48 5.26 11.11
C PRO A 198 13.88 5.72 12.52
N LYS A 199 13.37 6.89 12.90
CA LYS A 199 13.46 7.42 14.26
C LYS A 199 12.06 7.44 14.89
N PRO A 200 11.59 6.32 15.48
CA PRO A 200 10.27 6.29 16.08
C PRO A 200 10.25 7.08 17.38
N TYR A 201 9.28 7.98 17.53
CA TYR A 201 8.91 8.53 18.84
C TYR A 201 7.94 7.56 19.51
N PRO A 202 8.05 7.27 20.83
CA PRO A 202 7.17 6.33 21.53
C PRO A 202 5.74 6.90 21.68
N MET A 203 4.97 6.89 20.59
CA MET A 203 3.59 7.37 20.51
C MET A 203 2.60 6.23 20.75
N ILE A 204 2.62 5.68 21.97
CA ILE A 204 1.81 4.53 22.37
C ILE A 204 0.72 4.97 23.34
N SER A 205 -0.52 4.56 23.04
CA SER A 205 -1.70 4.70 23.88
C SER A 205 -2.18 3.31 24.31
N ASN A 206 -2.55 3.14 25.57
CA ASN A 206 -3.08 1.88 26.10
C ASN A 206 -4.09 2.13 27.21
N MET A 207 -4.60 1.07 27.84
CA MET A 207 -5.63 1.17 28.89
C MET A 207 -5.16 1.98 30.12
N LYS A 208 -3.85 2.01 30.41
CA LYS A 208 -3.25 2.83 31.49
C LYS A 208 -2.99 4.27 31.03
N LYS A 209 -2.48 4.44 29.81
CA LYS A 209 -2.16 5.72 29.15
C LYS A 209 -3.15 5.96 28.01
N LYS A 210 -4.38 6.36 28.36
CA LYS A 210 -5.47 6.57 27.38
C LYS A 210 -5.29 7.80 26.48
N ARG A 211 -4.32 8.66 26.80
CA ARG A 211 -4.09 9.91 26.08
C ARG A 211 -3.12 9.64 24.93
N GLY A 212 -3.51 9.99 23.71
CA GLY A 212 -2.67 9.91 22.52
C GLY A 212 -2.90 11.13 21.63
N ILE A 213 -2.41 12.29 22.05
CA ILE A 213 -2.61 13.56 21.34
C ILE A 213 -1.28 14.05 20.78
N LEU A 214 -1.17 14.04 19.45
CA LEU A 214 -0.11 14.72 18.71
C LEU A 214 -0.56 16.14 18.38
N LYS A 215 0.23 17.14 18.77
CA LYS A 215 0.03 18.55 18.42
C LYS A 215 1.27 19.05 17.69
N PHE A 216 1.08 19.84 16.66
CA PHE A 216 2.14 20.54 15.94
C PHE A 216 1.54 21.76 15.25
N GLN A 217 2.37 22.74 14.96
CA GLN A 217 2.01 23.94 14.22
C GLN A 217 2.55 23.83 12.79
N VAL A 218 1.69 24.09 11.83
CA VAL A 218 2.04 24.15 10.40
C VAL A 218 2.08 25.62 9.98
N LEU A 219 3.20 26.07 9.43
CA LEU A 219 3.44 27.46 9.04
C LEU A 219 3.18 27.75 7.56
N LEU A 220 2.99 26.71 6.74
CA LEU A 220 2.75 26.80 5.30
C LEU A 220 1.48 26.04 4.89
N THR A 221 0.83 26.46 3.81
CA THR A 221 -0.35 25.76 3.29
C THR A 221 0.06 24.35 2.86
N SER A 222 -0.48 23.34 3.53
CA SER A 222 -0.01 21.96 3.42
C SER A 222 -1.17 20.97 3.45
N MET A 223 -0.95 19.77 2.92
CA MET A 223 -1.84 18.64 3.07
C MET A 223 -1.34 17.74 4.19
N MET A 224 -2.22 17.39 5.13
CA MET A 224 -1.96 16.41 6.18
C MET A 224 -2.59 15.08 5.80
N TYR A 225 -1.81 14.01 5.84
CA TYR A 225 -2.26 12.64 5.62
C TYR A 225 -2.17 11.86 6.92
N THR A 226 -3.20 11.07 7.24
CA THR A 226 -3.17 10.07 8.31
C THR A 226 -3.25 8.69 7.68
N LEU A 227 -2.21 7.89 7.87
CA LEU A 227 -1.95 6.68 7.09
C LEU A 227 -1.55 5.51 8.00
N GLY A 228 -1.50 4.30 7.44
CA GLY A 228 -0.82 3.15 8.05
C GLY A 228 0.69 3.39 8.25
N GLU A 229 1.35 2.57 9.07
CA GLU A 229 2.81 2.70 9.32
C GLU A 229 3.65 2.44 8.05
N ASP A 230 3.12 1.63 7.14
CA ASP A 230 3.69 1.21 5.86
C ASP A 230 3.27 2.09 4.66
N GLU A 231 2.20 2.86 4.81
CA GLU A 231 1.66 3.69 3.73
C GLU A 231 2.45 4.98 3.52
N ILE A 232 2.36 5.51 2.31
CA ILE A 232 3.06 6.71 1.84
C ILE A 232 2.03 7.61 1.16
N PRO A 233 2.08 8.94 1.40
CA PRO A 233 1.22 9.87 0.68
C PRO A 233 1.38 9.75 -0.84
N SER A 234 0.26 9.75 -1.54
CA SER A 234 0.23 9.74 -2.99
C SER A 234 -0.94 10.56 -3.53
N ILE A 235 -0.90 10.91 -4.82
CA ILE A 235 -2.07 11.50 -5.51
C ILE A 235 -3.32 10.61 -5.41
N THR A 236 -3.13 9.30 -5.18
CA THR A 236 -4.22 8.31 -5.07
C THR A 236 -4.72 8.13 -3.64
N THR A 237 -4.11 8.82 -2.66
CA THR A 237 -4.53 8.73 -1.27
C THR A 237 -5.96 9.24 -1.10
N LEU A 238 -6.78 8.47 -0.37
CA LEU A 238 -8.19 8.79 -0.15
C LEU A 238 -8.39 10.15 0.53
N TYR A 239 -9.43 10.87 0.12
CA TYR A 239 -9.87 12.12 0.75
C TYR A 239 -10.23 11.94 2.23
N SER A 240 -10.73 10.78 2.63
CA SER A 240 -11.01 10.46 4.03
C SER A 240 -9.76 10.35 4.88
N SER A 241 -8.59 10.13 4.26
CA SER A 241 -7.27 10.01 4.90
C SER A 241 -6.49 11.33 4.84
N SER A 242 -6.91 12.31 4.05
CA SER A 242 -6.20 13.56 3.84
C SER A 242 -6.99 14.79 4.35
N LEU A 243 -6.29 15.85 4.72
CA LEU A 243 -6.87 17.09 5.24
C LEU A 243 -6.03 18.29 4.80
N LYS A 244 -6.66 19.25 4.13
CA LYS A 244 -6.00 20.51 3.72
C LYS A 244 -5.90 21.46 4.92
N ILE A 245 -4.67 21.83 5.27
CA ILE A 245 -4.35 22.77 6.35
C ILE A 245 -4.14 24.16 5.76
N MET A 246 -5.01 25.10 6.14
CA MET A 246 -4.90 26.51 5.80
C MET A 246 -4.32 27.29 6.99
N LEU A 247 -3.57 28.34 6.68
CA LEU A 247 -2.95 29.20 7.69
C LEU A 247 -3.99 29.90 8.59
N GLY A 248 -3.61 30.17 9.83
CA GLY A 248 -4.44 30.90 10.82
C GLY A 248 -5.63 30.11 11.37
N LYS A 249 -5.78 28.82 11.04
CA LYS A 249 -6.88 27.96 11.50
C LYS A 249 -6.38 26.87 12.44
N ILE A 250 -7.24 26.49 13.39
CA ILE A 250 -7.00 25.36 14.28
C ILE A 250 -7.78 24.16 13.77
N TYR A 251 -7.08 23.07 13.51
CA TYR A 251 -7.68 21.81 13.06
C TYR A 251 -7.61 20.77 14.18
N ARG A 252 -8.66 19.97 14.31
CA ARG A 252 -8.69 18.82 15.22
C ARG A 252 -9.26 17.62 14.48
N ARG A 253 -8.45 16.56 14.39
CA ARG A 253 -8.85 15.30 13.76
C ARG A 253 -8.90 14.20 14.81
N GLN A 254 -10.05 13.53 14.92
CA GLN A 254 -10.20 12.35 15.76
C GLN A 254 -9.98 11.11 14.89
N VAL A 255 -9.21 10.16 15.40
CA VAL A 255 -8.90 8.93 14.68
C VAL A 255 -9.22 7.75 15.59
N ILE A 256 -9.82 6.72 15.01
CA ILE A 256 -10.06 5.43 15.66
C ILE A 256 -9.13 4.44 14.99
N VAL A 257 -8.20 3.89 15.75
CA VAL A 257 -7.23 2.90 15.25
C VAL A 257 -7.80 1.51 15.50
N ARG A 258 -7.77 0.67 14.46
CA ARG A 258 -8.10 -0.75 14.53
C ARG A 258 -6.85 -1.52 14.14
N ASN A 259 -6.26 -2.23 15.10
CA ASN A 259 -5.14 -3.11 14.80
C ASN A 259 -5.66 -4.41 14.20
N ILE A 260 -4.94 -4.91 13.21
CA ILE A 260 -5.15 -6.22 12.59
C ILE A 260 -3.81 -6.92 12.66
N GLU A 261 -3.79 -8.08 13.31
CA GLU A 261 -2.61 -8.92 13.40
C GLU A 261 -2.82 -10.17 12.57
N ASN A 262 -1.77 -10.58 11.87
CA ASN A 262 -1.80 -11.79 11.06
C ASN A 262 -1.39 -12.99 11.94
N ASP A 263 -2.11 -14.09 11.83
CA ASP A 263 -1.69 -15.36 12.43
C ASP A 263 -0.29 -15.75 11.89
N PRO A 264 0.64 -16.20 12.75
CA PRO A 264 1.98 -16.61 12.33
C PRO A 264 2.01 -17.63 11.19
N LEU A 265 1.02 -18.53 11.11
CA LEU A 265 0.91 -19.57 10.09
C LEU A 265 0.64 -19.00 8.68
N ILE A 266 0.14 -17.76 8.57
CA ILE A 266 -0.10 -17.13 7.26
C ILE A 266 1.21 -16.97 6.47
N LYS A 267 2.36 -16.88 7.15
CA LYS A 267 3.68 -16.83 6.50
C LYS A 267 4.04 -18.08 5.70
N GLU A 268 3.39 -19.20 5.95
CA GLU A 268 3.62 -20.43 5.19
C GLU A 268 2.90 -20.45 3.83
N THR A 269 1.95 -19.52 3.61
CA THR A 269 1.18 -19.43 2.37
C THR A 269 1.85 -18.53 1.34
N THR A 270 1.70 -18.85 0.05
CA THR A 270 2.29 -18.03 -1.02
C THR A 270 1.46 -16.76 -1.28
N PRO A 271 2.07 -15.64 -1.72
CA PRO A 271 1.34 -14.42 -2.10
C PRO A 271 0.19 -14.66 -3.09
N GLN A 272 0.35 -15.63 -4.00
CA GLN A 272 -0.65 -15.98 -5.01
C GLN A 272 -1.87 -16.67 -4.40
N GLN A 273 -1.67 -17.52 -3.38
CA GLN A 273 -2.77 -18.18 -2.68
C GLN A 273 -3.54 -17.19 -1.81
N ARG A 274 -2.84 -16.35 -1.06
CA ARG A 274 -3.44 -15.42 -0.08
C ARG A 274 -3.90 -14.09 -0.68
N ALA A 275 -3.55 -13.81 -1.93
CA ALA A 275 -3.87 -12.59 -2.67
C ALA A 275 -3.46 -11.28 -1.97
N CYS A 276 -2.51 -11.35 -1.04
CA CYS A 276 -1.92 -10.20 -0.33
C CYS A 276 -0.41 -10.40 -0.17
N ARG A 277 0.29 -9.34 0.23
CA ARG A 277 1.75 -9.37 0.43
C ARG A 277 2.13 -8.83 1.80
N PHE A 278 3.21 -9.37 2.36
CA PHE A 278 3.84 -8.79 3.55
C PHE A 278 4.79 -7.64 3.16
N HIS A 279 5.17 -6.84 4.16
CA HIS A 279 6.08 -5.69 3.98
C HIS A 279 7.46 -6.07 3.42
N ASP A 280 7.94 -7.28 3.71
CA ASP A 280 9.22 -7.83 3.24
C ASP A 280 9.14 -8.44 1.83
N GLU A 281 7.95 -8.75 1.33
CA GLU A 281 7.72 -9.27 -0.03
C GLU A 281 7.70 -8.15 -1.09
N ASN A 282 8.77 -7.37 -1.07
CA ASN A 282 8.90 -6.11 -1.78
C ASN A 282 9.91 -6.20 -2.94
N GLU A 283 9.77 -7.22 -3.78
CA GLU A 283 10.65 -7.44 -4.92
C GLU A 283 10.60 -6.26 -5.91
N ALA A 284 11.77 -5.64 -6.15
CA ALA A 284 11.92 -4.43 -6.98
C ALA A 284 11.01 -3.27 -6.55
N GLY A 285 10.76 -3.14 -5.24
CA GLY A 285 10.02 -2.04 -4.65
C GLY A 285 10.72 -0.69 -4.79
N LEU A 286 9.93 0.39 -4.88
CA LEU A 286 10.43 1.77 -4.92
C LEU A 286 10.89 2.27 -3.54
N TYR A 287 10.28 1.73 -2.49
CA TYR A 287 10.49 2.08 -1.09
C TYR A 287 11.00 0.86 -0.31
N PRO A 288 11.51 1.02 0.93
CA PRO A 288 12.06 -0.09 1.70
C PRO A 288 11.06 -1.23 1.94
N HIS A 289 9.79 -0.91 2.20
CA HIS A 289 8.76 -1.90 2.51
C HIS A 289 7.62 -1.90 1.49
N TYR A 290 7.00 -3.05 1.29
CA TYR A 290 5.79 -3.16 0.49
C TYR A 290 4.60 -2.51 1.24
N SER A 291 3.85 -1.69 0.50
CA SER A 291 2.53 -1.21 0.88
C SER A 291 1.69 -0.96 -0.37
N TYR A 292 0.37 -0.87 -0.20
CA TYR A 292 -0.54 -0.61 -1.31
C TYR A 292 -0.20 0.71 -2.04
N SER A 293 0.06 1.78 -1.28
CA SER A 293 0.46 3.08 -1.85
C SER A 293 1.79 3.02 -2.57
N ALA A 294 2.80 2.34 -2.01
CA ALA A 294 4.11 2.16 -2.65
C ALA A 294 3.99 1.42 -3.99
N CYS A 295 3.16 0.37 -4.02
CA CYS A 295 2.86 -0.41 -5.21
C CYS A 295 2.17 0.44 -6.29
N ASN A 296 1.19 1.27 -5.91
CA ASN A 296 0.50 2.16 -6.84
C ASN A 296 1.45 3.19 -7.47
N ILE A 297 2.35 3.79 -6.68
CA ILE A 297 3.36 4.72 -7.20
C ILE A 297 4.29 4.00 -8.21
N LEU A 298 4.75 2.80 -7.87
CA LEU A 298 5.59 2.00 -8.77
C LEU A 298 4.85 1.63 -10.07
N CYS A 299 3.55 1.28 -9.98
CA CYS A 299 2.72 1.00 -11.14
C CYS A 299 2.59 2.23 -12.06
N ARG A 300 2.34 3.42 -11.48
CA ARG A 300 2.29 4.68 -12.23
C ARG A 300 3.63 4.98 -12.90
N LYS A 301 4.74 4.82 -12.19
CA LYS A 301 6.09 4.98 -12.75
C LYS A 301 6.32 4.06 -13.96
N ARG A 302 5.96 2.78 -13.86
CA ARG A 302 6.08 1.83 -14.98
C ARG A 302 5.22 2.25 -16.16
N ALA A 303 3.96 2.62 -15.92
CA ALA A 303 3.07 3.10 -16.98
C ALA A 303 3.59 4.37 -17.67
N GLN A 304 4.15 5.33 -16.91
CA GLN A 304 4.80 6.52 -17.46
C GLN A 304 5.97 6.15 -18.38
N MET A 305 6.86 5.25 -17.93
CA MET A 305 7.96 4.75 -18.77
C MET A 305 7.48 4.00 -20.01
N ASP A 306 6.45 3.17 -19.89
CA ASP A 306 5.95 2.37 -21.00
C ASP A 306 5.32 3.24 -22.09
N LEU A 307 4.48 4.21 -21.70
CA LEU A 307 3.73 5.09 -22.59
C LEU A 307 4.55 6.29 -23.09
N CYS A 308 5.25 6.98 -22.19
CA CYS A 308 5.89 8.27 -22.46
C CYS A 308 7.41 8.19 -22.57
N LYS A 309 8.04 7.07 -22.18
CA LYS A 309 9.51 6.88 -22.13
C LYS A 309 10.23 7.86 -21.19
N CYS A 310 9.50 8.47 -20.26
CA CYS A 310 10.02 9.34 -19.20
C CYS A 310 9.14 9.21 -17.95
N ASN A 311 9.61 9.75 -16.82
CA ASN A 311 8.85 9.84 -15.58
C ASN A 311 8.72 11.29 -15.13
N ASP A 312 7.72 11.52 -14.30
CA ASP A 312 7.62 12.71 -13.45
C ASP A 312 8.90 12.90 -12.61
N HIS A 313 9.36 14.15 -12.48
CA HIS A 313 10.58 14.52 -11.76
C HIS A 313 10.54 14.18 -10.26
N PHE A 314 9.35 13.98 -9.68
CA PHE A 314 9.20 13.49 -8.30
C PHE A 314 9.29 11.97 -8.13
N MET A 315 9.24 11.19 -9.21
CA MET A 315 9.37 9.73 -9.11
C MET A 315 10.79 9.35 -8.66
N LEU A 316 10.90 8.53 -7.61
CA LEU A 316 12.21 8.12 -7.10
C LEU A 316 13.04 7.44 -8.18
N GLY A 317 14.34 7.76 -8.24
CA GLY A 317 15.26 7.20 -9.23
C GLY A 317 15.07 7.77 -10.65
N SER A 318 14.53 8.98 -10.78
CA SER A 318 14.44 9.77 -12.01
C SER A 318 15.76 10.47 -12.39
N SER A 319 16.89 10.11 -11.79
CA SER A 319 18.19 10.71 -12.07
C SER A 319 18.83 10.18 -13.35
N THR A 320 18.30 10.58 -14.51
CA THR A 320 19.00 10.67 -15.80
C THR A 320 18.23 11.59 -16.73
#